data_AF-A0A072ND45-F1
#
_entry.id   AF-A0A072ND45-F1
#
_cell.length_a   1.000
_cell.length_b   1.000
_cell.length_c   1.000
_cell.angle_alpha   90.00
_cell.angle_beta   90.00
_cell.angle_gamma   90.00
#
_symmetry.space_group_name_H-M   'P 1'
#
loop_
_entity.id
_entity.type
_entity.pdbx_description
1 polymer ?
#
loop_
_entity_poly.entity_id
_entity_poly.type
_entity_poly.pdbx_seq_one_letter_code
_entity_poly.pdbx_strand_id
1 'polypeptide(L)'
;MSGTPPAPVRDRSGLRTALRLLGGWALLGLLAWLMWTPGAWPALLLAWVLLTLLADEFGGWFGYLGVLLGGLAFVAPAPEPAGWSVIVPLVGGALLAALLVKHSGGPFVLPFAAAMFALPLLAVARFGSKLDAGLTLPEDPAFLRSALLGMAVGLGVSLLRQVTTALLRRRARAQQRHRQGAAPAAAVPLAAVTFEFPDPPPADAPDAPRPG
;
A
#
# COMPACT_ATOMS: atom_id res chain seq x y z
N MET A 1 50.91 5.90 -6.07
CA MET A 1 49.46 5.82 -6.39
C MET A 1 48.72 5.54 -5.09
N SER A 2 48.24 6.59 -4.43
CA SER A 2 47.60 6.50 -3.11
C SER A 2 46.09 6.42 -3.34
N GLY A 3 45.54 5.21 -3.38
CA GLY A 3 44.10 5.00 -3.47
C GLY A 3 43.45 5.34 -2.14
N THR A 4 42.71 6.44 -2.06
CA THR A 4 41.83 6.72 -0.93
C THR A 4 40.76 5.62 -0.86
N PRO A 5 40.59 4.93 0.28
CA PRO A 5 39.55 3.92 0.42
C PRO A 5 38.18 4.59 0.25
N PRO A 6 37.23 3.95 -0.47
CA PRO A 6 35.89 4.49 -0.63
C PRO A 6 35.24 4.67 0.76
N ALA A 7 34.67 5.84 1.00
CA ALA A 7 33.98 6.14 2.24
C ALA A 7 32.86 5.11 2.49
N PRO A 8 32.66 4.63 3.74
CA PRO A 8 31.63 3.64 4.04
C PRO A 8 30.26 4.23 3.70
N VAL A 9 29.61 3.64 2.70
CA VAL A 9 28.21 3.94 2.39
C VAL A 9 27.38 3.42 3.56
N ARG A 10 27.00 4.32 4.48
CA ARG A 10 26.07 4.00 5.58
C ARG A 10 24.80 3.42 4.96
N ASP A 11 24.49 2.18 5.31
CA ASP A 11 23.34 1.46 4.79
C ASP A 11 22.03 2.03 5.39
N ARG A 12 21.57 3.14 4.81
CA ARG A 12 20.31 3.81 5.18
C ARG A 12 19.09 2.93 4.89
N SER A 13 19.25 1.87 4.08
CA SER A 13 18.17 0.96 3.75
C SER A 13 17.80 0.07 4.94
N GLY A 14 18.81 -0.47 5.64
CA GLY A 14 18.63 -1.30 6.84
C GLY A 14 17.93 -0.55 7.98
N LEU A 15 18.40 0.66 8.30
CA LEU A 15 17.78 1.48 9.36
C LEU A 15 16.31 1.79 9.06
N ARG A 16 15.97 2.11 7.80
CA ARG A 16 14.58 2.40 7.41
C ARG A 16 13.68 1.18 7.55
N THR A 17 14.19 0.00 7.17
CA THR A 17 13.46 -1.27 7.35
C THR A 17 13.25 -1.58 8.83
N ALA A 18 14.28 -1.41 9.66
CA ALA A 18 14.18 -1.59 11.11
C ALA A 18 13.14 -0.66 11.74
N LEU A 19 13.18 0.64 11.41
CA LEU A 19 12.18 1.61 11.89
C LEU A 19 10.75 1.26 11.46
N ARG A 20 10.59 0.71 10.26
CA ARG A 20 9.27 0.25 9.78
C ARG A 20 8.76 -0.92 10.60
N LEU A 21 9.60 -1.93 10.81
CA LEU A 21 9.22 -3.10 11.59
C LEU A 21 8.90 -2.72 13.03
N LEU A 22 9.74 -1.89 13.66
CA LEU A 22 9.50 -1.39 15.02
C LEU A 22 8.19 -0.59 15.11
N GLY A 23 7.91 0.28 14.15
CA GLY A 23 6.67 1.04 14.11
C GLY A 23 5.42 0.16 13.96
N GLY A 24 5.48 -0.85 13.08
CA GLY A 24 4.40 -1.82 12.90
C GLY A 24 4.13 -2.63 14.18
N TRP A 25 5.19 -3.18 14.79
CA TRP A 25 5.08 -3.92 16.06
C TRP A 25 4.59 -3.05 17.22
N ALA A 26 5.04 -1.79 17.30
CA ALA A 26 4.57 -0.86 18.33
C ALA A 26 3.06 -0.58 18.21
N LEU A 27 2.56 -0.41 16.98
CA LEU A 27 1.12 -0.21 16.74
C LEU A 27 0.30 -1.47 17.05
N LEU A 28 0.80 -2.66 16.68
CA LEU A 28 0.14 -3.91 17.04
C LEU A 28 0.14 -4.14 18.56
N GLY A 29 1.24 -3.85 19.24
CA GLY A 29 1.33 -3.94 20.70
C GLY A 29 0.37 -2.98 21.38
N LEU A 30 0.27 -1.73 20.90
CA LEU A 30 -0.71 -0.76 21.39
C LEU A 30 -2.15 -1.23 21.16
N LEU A 31 -2.45 -1.76 19.97
CA LEU A 31 -3.77 -2.31 19.65
C LEU A 31 -4.13 -3.49 20.56
N ALA A 32 -3.20 -4.43 20.75
CA ALA A 32 -3.40 -5.57 21.62
C ALA A 32 -3.64 -5.14 23.07
N TRP A 33 -2.85 -4.17 23.56
CA TRP A 33 -3.02 -3.62 24.91
C TRP A 33 -4.37 -2.92 25.09
N LEU A 34 -4.81 -2.11 24.11
CA LEU A 34 -6.12 -1.47 24.14
C LEU A 34 -7.25 -2.49 24.10
N MET A 35 -7.14 -3.53 23.28
CA MET A 35 -8.17 -4.56 23.18
C MET A 35 -8.25 -5.46 24.41
N TRP A 36 -7.13 -5.60 25.14
CA TRP A 36 -7.09 -6.33 26.40
C TRP A 36 -7.64 -5.51 27.57
N THR A 37 -7.53 -4.19 27.51
CA THR A 37 -7.92 -3.29 28.59
C THR A 37 -9.42 -3.00 28.54
N PRO A 38 -10.16 -3.09 29.65
CA PRO A 38 -11.57 -2.72 29.69
C PRO A 38 -11.78 -1.27 29.24
N GLY A 39 -12.73 -1.05 28.34
CA GLY A 39 -13.00 0.26 27.78
C GLY A 39 -14.36 0.32 27.10
N ALA A 40 -14.80 1.55 26.79
CA ALA A 40 -16.03 1.75 26.03
C ALA A 40 -15.87 1.17 24.62
N TRP A 41 -16.77 0.27 24.23
CA TRP A 41 -16.71 -0.42 22.95
C TRP A 41 -16.62 0.51 21.72
N PRO A 42 -17.24 1.72 21.67
CA PRO A 42 -17.07 2.60 20.51
C PRO A 42 -15.64 3.13 20.38
N ALA A 43 -14.97 3.37 21.51
CA ALA A 43 -13.58 3.83 21.52
C ALA A 43 -12.64 2.69 21.09
N LEU A 44 -12.89 1.47 21.57
CA LEU A 44 -12.16 0.27 21.17
C LEU A 44 -12.33 -0.04 19.68
N LEU A 45 -13.55 0.07 19.14
CA LEU A 45 -13.83 -0.09 17.71
C LEU A 45 -13.08 0.94 16.87
N LEU A 46 -13.14 2.22 17.26
CA LEU A 46 -12.40 3.28 16.57
C LEU A 46 -10.89 2.98 16.59
N ALA A 47 -10.34 2.63 17.76
CA ALA A 47 -8.94 2.29 17.91
C ALA A 47 -8.56 1.07 17.06
N TRP A 48 -9.41 0.05 17.02
CA TRP A 48 -9.17 -1.15 16.23
C TRP A 48 -9.07 -0.85 14.73
N VAL A 49 -10.07 -0.17 14.16
CA VAL A 49 -10.07 0.22 12.75
C VAL A 49 -8.89 1.13 12.44
N LEU A 50 -8.67 2.16 13.26
CA LEU A 50 -7.61 3.14 13.05
C LEU A 50 -6.22 2.50 13.12
N LEU A 51 -5.90 1.81 14.21
CA LEU A 51 -4.58 1.23 14.42
C LEU A 51 -4.29 0.11 13.42
N THR A 52 -5.31 -0.65 12.99
CA THR A 52 -5.14 -1.64 11.91
C THR A 52 -4.70 -1.00 10.61
N LEU A 53 -5.39 0.07 10.17
CA LEU A 53 -5.04 0.79 8.95
C LEU A 53 -3.70 1.51 9.04
N LEU A 54 -3.34 2.02 10.22
CA LEU A 54 -2.02 2.62 10.47
C LEU A 54 -0.93 1.55 10.46
N ALA A 55 -1.13 0.41 11.10
CA ALA A 55 -0.17 -0.69 11.15
C ALA A 55 0.13 -1.20 9.74
N ASP A 56 -0.89 -1.30 8.89
CA ASP A 56 -0.78 -1.66 7.47
C ASP A 56 0.25 -0.79 6.71
N GLU A 57 0.41 0.49 7.06
CA GLU A 57 1.39 1.38 6.42
C GLU A 57 2.85 0.93 6.63
N PHE A 58 3.13 0.13 7.66
CA PHE A 58 4.47 -0.30 8.04
C PHE A 58 4.96 -1.57 7.35
N GLY A 59 4.14 -2.22 6.54
CA GLY A 59 4.56 -3.42 5.80
C GLY A 59 3.46 -4.22 5.11
N GLY A 60 2.20 -3.76 5.10
CA GLY A 60 1.05 -4.46 4.55
C GLY A 60 0.58 -5.66 5.38
N TRP A 61 1.51 -6.53 5.79
CA TRP A 61 1.18 -7.72 6.58
C TRP A 61 0.71 -7.40 8.00
N PHE A 62 1.20 -6.29 8.57
CA PHE A 62 0.76 -5.80 9.89
C PHE A 62 -0.75 -5.45 9.89
N GLY A 63 -1.31 -5.00 8.77
CA GLY A 63 -2.76 -4.74 8.66
C GLY A 63 -3.57 -6.01 8.88
N TYR A 64 -3.16 -7.13 8.27
CA TYR A 64 -3.83 -8.42 8.45
C TYR A 64 -3.74 -8.92 9.90
N LEU A 65 -2.60 -8.72 10.56
CA LEU A 65 -2.48 -9.02 11.99
C LEU A 65 -3.37 -8.13 12.85
N GLY A 66 -3.51 -6.85 12.50
CA GLY A 66 -4.45 -5.93 13.15
C GLY A 66 -5.90 -6.41 13.05
N VAL A 67 -6.31 -6.93 11.88
CA VAL A 67 -7.64 -7.56 11.72
C VAL A 67 -7.80 -8.75 12.66
N LEU A 68 -6.80 -9.64 12.72
CA LEU A 68 -6.83 -10.81 13.62
C LEU A 68 -6.89 -10.42 15.10
N LEU A 69 -6.21 -9.33 15.49
CA LEU A 69 -6.25 -8.81 16.86
C LEU A 69 -7.66 -8.35 17.29
N GLY A 70 -8.58 -8.10 16.35
CA GLY A 70 -9.99 -7.87 16.69
C GLY A 70 -10.64 -9.07 17.38
N GLY A 71 -10.13 -10.28 17.14
CA GLY A 71 -10.56 -11.49 17.85
C GLY A 71 -10.28 -11.45 19.36
N LEU A 72 -9.38 -10.58 19.84
CA LEU A 72 -9.14 -10.41 21.27
C LEU A 72 -10.40 -9.95 22.02
N ALA A 73 -11.34 -9.30 21.34
CA ALA A 73 -12.60 -8.88 21.94
C ALA A 73 -13.42 -10.03 22.54
N PHE A 74 -13.25 -11.28 22.06
CA PHE A 74 -13.95 -12.47 22.55
C PHE A 74 -13.29 -13.13 23.77
N VAL A 75 -12.03 -12.80 24.04
CA VAL A 75 -11.24 -13.43 25.12
C VAL A 75 -10.78 -12.43 26.19
N ALA A 76 -10.94 -11.14 25.92
CA ALA A 76 -10.59 -10.09 26.86
C ALA A 76 -11.48 -10.14 28.11
N PRO A 77 -10.94 -9.82 29.30
CA PRO A 77 -11.64 -9.98 30.59
C PRO A 77 -12.79 -8.98 30.84
N ALA A 78 -13.22 -8.21 29.84
CA ALA A 78 -14.30 -7.23 29.97
C ALA A 78 -15.68 -7.89 29.77
N PRO A 79 -16.75 -7.38 30.43
CA PRO A 79 -18.10 -7.87 30.15
C PRO A 79 -18.38 -7.67 28.66
N GLU A 80 -18.70 -8.75 27.95
CA GLU A 80 -19.01 -8.72 26.52
C GLU A 80 -20.16 -7.71 26.30
N PRO A 81 -19.91 -6.53 25.68
CA PRO A 81 -21.04 -5.82 25.10
C PRO A 81 -21.63 -6.76 24.05
N ALA A 82 -22.95 -6.92 24.05
CA ALA A 82 -23.74 -7.86 23.24
C ALA A 82 -23.57 -7.74 21.71
N GLY A 83 -22.57 -6.99 21.25
CA GLY A 83 -22.32 -6.65 19.86
C GLY A 83 -21.01 -7.12 19.25
N TRP A 84 -20.00 -7.57 20.01
CA TRP A 84 -18.73 -7.98 19.39
C TRP A 84 -18.87 -9.17 18.44
N SER A 85 -19.82 -10.07 18.70
CA SER A 85 -20.21 -11.16 17.81
C SER A 85 -20.67 -10.69 16.42
N VAL A 86 -21.21 -9.47 16.32
CA VAL A 86 -21.61 -8.83 15.06
C VAL A 86 -20.51 -7.91 14.53
N ILE A 87 -19.92 -7.09 15.41
CA ILE A 87 -18.90 -6.09 15.05
C ILE A 87 -17.67 -6.76 14.44
N VAL A 88 -17.12 -7.81 15.06
CA VAL A 88 -15.88 -8.44 14.60
C VAL A 88 -16.01 -9.00 13.18
N PRO A 89 -17.00 -9.85 12.83
CA PRO A 89 -17.11 -10.36 11.47
C PRO A 89 -17.47 -9.25 10.47
N LEU A 90 -18.34 -8.30 10.83
CA LEU A 90 -18.75 -7.23 9.92
C LEU A 90 -17.61 -6.26 9.62
N VAL A 91 -17.00 -5.69 10.66
CA VAL A 91 -15.93 -4.71 10.54
C VAL A 91 -14.63 -5.39 10.14
N GLY A 92 -14.33 -6.56 10.67
CA GLY A 92 -13.15 -7.35 10.31
C GLY A 92 -13.19 -7.80 8.85
N GLY A 93 -14.33 -8.26 8.35
CA GLY A 93 -14.54 -8.58 6.94
C GLY A 93 -14.39 -7.34 6.04
N ALA A 94 -14.99 -6.23 6.44
CA ALA A 94 -14.87 -4.95 5.74
C ALA A 94 -13.42 -4.43 5.71
N LEU A 95 -12.69 -4.53 6.83
CA LEU A 95 -11.25 -4.21 6.91
C LEU A 95 -10.46 -5.11 5.97
N LEU A 96 -10.68 -6.43 6.02
CA LEU A 96 -9.96 -7.38 5.18
C LEU A 96 -10.17 -7.08 3.69
N ALA A 97 -11.41 -6.83 3.27
CA ALA A 97 -11.73 -6.42 1.91
C ALA A 97 -11.03 -5.11 1.52
N ALA A 98 -11.05 -4.10 2.40
CA ALA A 98 -10.38 -2.83 2.16
C ALA A 98 -8.85 -2.99 2.03
N LEU A 99 -8.23 -3.82 2.87
CA LEU A 99 -6.79 -4.12 2.82
C LEU A 99 -6.39 -4.87 1.53
N LEU A 100 -7.19 -5.86 1.12
CA LEU A 100 -6.99 -6.59 -0.13
C LEU A 100 -7.02 -5.63 -1.34
N VAL A 101 -8.01 -4.73 -1.37
CA VAL A 101 -8.09 -3.69 -2.41
C VAL A 101 -6.87 -2.77 -2.35
N LYS A 102 -6.49 -2.29 -1.16
CA LYS A 102 -5.37 -1.37 -0.97
C LYS A 102 -4.04 -1.95 -1.49
N HIS A 103 -3.87 -3.27 -1.38
CA HIS A 103 -2.68 -3.97 -1.89
C HIS A 103 -2.69 -4.25 -3.39
N SER A 104 -3.80 -4.01 -4.10
CA SER A 104 -3.86 -4.21 -5.56
C SER A 104 -3.12 -3.13 -6.39
N GLY A 105 -2.71 -2.01 -5.78
CA GLY A 105 -1.67 -1.12 -6.32
C GLY A 105 -2.08 -0.04 -7.36
N GLY A 106 -3.37 0.22 -7.57
CA GLY A 106 -3.86 1.26 -8.50
C GLY A 106 -4.06 2.67 -7.91
N PRO A 107 -4.22 3.72 -8.72
CA PRO A 107 -4.44 5.09 -8.25
C PRO A 107 -5.81 5.32 -7.60
N PHE A 108 -6.80 4.47 -7.90
CA PHE A 108 -8.17 4.55 -7.36
C PHE A 108 -8.43 3.53 -6.24
N VAL A 109 -7.40 2.86 -5.73
CA VAL A 109 -7.59 1.82 -4.69
C VAL A 109 -8.06 2.39 -3.37
N LEU A 110 -7.65 3.60 -2.98
CA LEU A 110 -8.09 4.21 -1.72
C LEU A 110 -9.59 4.53 -1.69
N PRO A 111 -10.19 5.24 -2.68
CA PRO A 111 -11.62 5.47 -2.68
C PRO A 111 -12.41 4.16 -2.81
N PHE A 112 -11.91 3.17 -3.57
CA PHE A 112 -12.55 1.87 -3.65
C PHE A 112 -12.46 1.08 -2.33
N ALA A 113 -11.33 1.13 -1.63
CA ALA A 113 -11.16 0.52 -0.31
C ALA A 113 -12.09 1.19 0.72
N ALA A 114 -12.22 2.52 0.68
CA ALA A 114 -13.18 3.24 1.50
C ALA A 114 -14.61 2.78 1.22
N ALA A 115 -14.98 2.61 -0.05
CA ALA A 115 -16.29 2.09 -0.43
C ALA A 115 -16.51 0.64 0.04
N MET A 116 -15.52 -0.24 -0.13
CA MET A 116 -15.59 -1.63 0.34
C MET A 116 -15.71 -1.74 1.86
N PHE A 117 -15.15 -0.78 2.60
CA PHE A 117 -15.36 -0.72 4.04
C PHE A 117 -16.72 -0.12 4.42
N ALA A 118 -17.07 1.03 3.85
CA ALA A 118 -18.23 1.80 4.29
C ALA A 118 -19.57 1.22 3.80
N LEU A 119 -19.64 0.70 2.57
CA LEU A 119 -20.90 0.24 1.98
C LEU A 119 -21.54 -0.92 2.76
N PRO A 120 -20.82 -1.98 3.17
CA PRO A 120 -21.41 -3.04 3.99
C PRO A 120 -21.96 -2.51 5.31
N LEU A 121 -21.23 -1.62 5.98
CA LEU A 121 -21.66 -1.02 7.26
C LEU A 121 -22.93 -0.17 7.07
N LEU A 122 -22.97 0.68 6.03
CA LEU A 122 -24.15 1.49 5.72
C LEU A 122 -25.35 0.65 5.28
N ALA A 123 -25.10 -0.42 4.51
CA ALA A 123 -26.14 -1.35 4.10
C ALA A 123 -26.74 -2.07 5.31
N VAL A 124 -25.90 -2.57 6.22
CA VAL A 124 -26.35 -3.21 7.46
C VAL A 124 -27.08 -2.21 8.37
N ALA A 125 -26.61 -0.97 8.49
CA ALA A 125 -27.34 0.05 9.26
C ALA A 125 -28.69 0.44 8.64
N ARG A 126 -28.83 0.36 7.31
CA ARG A 126 -30.07 0.74 6.61
C ARG A 126 -31.07 -0.40 6.49
N PHE A 127 -30.59 -1.64 6.41
CA PHE A 127 -31.40 -2.81 6.08
C PHE A 127 -31.33 -3.93 7.14
N GLY A 128 -30.47 -3.83 8.15
CA GLY A 128 -30.24 -4.87 9.15
C GLY A 128 -31.50 -5.24 9.93
N SER A 129 -32.25 -4.24 10.40
CA SER A 129 -33.52 -4.43 11.11
C SER A 129 -34.63 -5.04 10.24
N LYS A 130 -34.49 -5.01 8.91
CA LYS A 130 -35.42 -5.69 7.98
C LYS A 130 -35.06 -7.15 7.75
N LEU A 131 -33.79 -7.52 7.95
CA LEU A 131 -33.31 -8.88 7.78
C LEU A 131 -33.47 -9.68 9.07
N ASP A 132 -33.29 -9.03 10.22
CA ASP A 132 -33.49 -9.62 11.54
C ASP A 132 -33.82 -8.54 12.57
N ALA A 133 -34.99 -8.63 13.18
CA ALA A 133 -35.45 -7.68 14.20
C ALA A 133 -34.66 -7.78 15.52
N GLY A 134 -33.92 -8.88 15.75
CA GLY A 134 -33.04 -9.07 16.91
C GLY A 134 -31.67 -8.40 16.78
N LEU A 135 -31.28 -7.99 15.57
CA LEU A 135 -30.04 -7.27 15.30
C LEU A 135 -30.18 -5.81 15.73
N THR A 136 -29.90 -5.56 17.01
CA THR A 136 -30.07 -4.24 17.67
C THR A 136 -28.88 -3.30 17.50
N LEU A 137 -27.68 -3.84 17.21
CA LEU A 137 -26.46 -3.03 17.06
C LEU A 137 -26.30 -2.20 15.77
N PRO A 138 -26.80 -2.61 14.58
CA PRO A 138 -26.59 -1.89 13.33
C PRO A 138 -27.07 -0.45 13.29
N GLU A 139 -28.10 -0.11 14.08
CA GLU A 139 -28.72 1.21 14.08
C GLU A 139 -28.08 2.19 15.07
N ASP A 140 -27.10 1.75 15.89
CA ASP A 140 -26.42 2.62 16.85
C ASP A 140 -25.55 3.66 16.12
N PRO A 141 -25.85 4.98 16.26
CA PRO A 141 -25.03 6.04 15.65
C PRO A 141 -23.57 6.01 16.12
N ALA A 142 -23.30 5.53 17.34
CA ALA A 142 -21.95 5.41 17.86
C ALA A 142 -21.13 4.36 17.11
N PHE A 143 -21.77 3.26 16.67
CA PHE A 143 -21.10 2.20 15.90
C PHE A 143 -20.61 2.73 14.56
N LEU A 144 -21.51 3.29 13.76
CA LEU A 144 -21.16 3.86 12.46
C LEU A 144 -20.15 4.99 12.58
N ARG A 145 -20.36 5.90 13.54
CA ARG A 145 -19.43 7.03 13.75
C ARG A 145 -18.03 6.52 14.08
N SER A 146 -17.87 5.61 15.03
CA SER A 146 -16.55 5.11 15.42
C SER A 146 -15.85 4.36 14.29
N ALA A 147 -16.55 3.47 13.60
CA ALA A 147 -15.96 2.70 12.51
C ALA A 147 -15.58 3.60 11.31
N LEU A 148 -16.48 4.49 10.88
CA LEU A 148 -16.23 5.37 9.74
C LEU A 148 -15.18 6.44 10.05
N LEU A 149 -15.14 6.98 11.28
CA LEU A 149 -14.07 7.90 11.69
C LEU A 149 -12.72 7.20 11.71
N GLY A 150 -12.62 6.00 12.30
CA GLY A 150 -11.40 5.21 12.30
C GLY A 150 -10.90 4.94 10.87
N MET A 151 -11.81 4.55 9.98
CA MET A 151 -11.51 4.33 8.56
C MET A 151 -11.07 5.63 7.87
N ALA A 152 -11.82 6.71 8.02
CA ALA A 152 -11.55 7.99 7.36
C ALA A 152 -10.17 8.54 7.76
N VAL A 153 -9.84 8.50 9.05
CA VAL A 153 -8.52 8.93 9.54
C VAL A 153 -7.42 8.00 9.04
N GLY A 154 -7.61 6.68 9.14
CA GLY A 154 -6.62 5.71 8.69
C GLY A 154 -6.30 5.83 7.19
N LEU A 155 -7.32 5.89 6.34
CA LEU A 155 -7.16 6.09 4.90
C LEU A 155 -6.66 7.50 4.55
N GLY A 156 -7.02 8.52 5.34
CA GLY A 156 -6.49 9.88 5.20
C GLY A 156 -4.97 9.92 5.37
N VAL A 157 -4.43 9.19 6.35
CA VAL A 157 -2.98 9.03 6.52
C VAL A 157 -2.35 8.31 5.32
N SER A 158 -2.98 7.24 4.81
CA SER A 158 -2.53 6.55 3.59
C SER A 158 -2.48 7.48 2.38
N LEU A 159 -3.51 8.31 2.19
CA LEU A 159 -3.59 9.28 1.11
C LEU A 159 -2.47 10.32 1.20
N LEU A 160 -2.23 10.88 2.39
CA LEU A 160 -1.17 11.85 2.61
C LEU A 160 0.21 11.27 2.26
N ARG A 161 0.47 10.02 2.64
CA ARG A 161 1.70 9.31 2.26
C ARG A 161 1.81 9.10 0.75
N GLN A 162 0.73 8.70 0.08
CA GLN A 162 0.73 8.50 -1.37
C GLN A 162 1.02 9.81 -2.11
N VAL A 163 0.37 10.91 -1.70
CA VAL A 163 0.55 12.24 -2.29
C VAL A 163 1.98 12.74 -2.08
N THR A 164 2.52 12.66 -0.86
CA THR A 164 3.90 13.09 -0.57
C THR A 164 4.93 12.28 -1.36
N THR A 165 4.75 10.96 -1.46
CA THR A 165 5.63 10.09 -2.25
C THR A 165 5.54 10.41 -3.74
N ALA A 166 4.34 10.62 -4.26
CA ALA A 166 4.14 10.99 -5.67
C ALA A 166 4.78 12.36 -5.99
N LEU A 167 4.63 13.34 -5.10
CA LEU A 167 5.21 14.67 -5.26
C LEU A 167 6.75 14.63 -5.27
N LEU A 168 7.35 13.88 -4.33
CA LEU A 168 8.81 13.71 -4.27
C LEU A 168 9.35 13.01 -5.52
N ARG A 169 8.66 11.97 -6.01
CA ARG A 169 9.03 11.28 -7.27
C ARG A 169 8.93 12.20 -8.49
N ARG A 170 7.89 13.04 -8.57
CA ARG A 170 7.74 14.04 -9.64
C ARG A 170 8.90 15.04 -9.61
N ARG A 171 9.28 15.54 -8.43
CA ARG A 171 10.41 16.45 -8.26
C ARG A 171 11.74 15.80 -8.65
N ALA A 172 11.99 14.56 -8.22
CA ALA A 172 13.20 13.82 -8.59
C ALA A 172 13.32 13.60 -10.11
N ARG A 173 12.21 13.24 -10.77
CA ARG A 173 12.15 13.09 -12.23
C ARG A 173 12.38 14.41 -12.96
N ALA A 174 11.83 15.53 -12.45
CA ALA A 174 12.07 16.86 -13.03
C ALA A 174 13.55 17.24 -12.92
N GLN A 175 14.19 17.00 -11.78
CA GLN A 175 15.63 17.25 -11.59
C GLN A 175 16.50 16.37 -12.52
N GLN A 176 16.13 15.11 -12.73
CA GLN A 176 16.81 14.23 -13.68
C GLN A 176 16.68 14.72 -15.12
N ARG A 177 15.49 15.17 -15.53
CA ARG A 177 15.27 15.76 -16.87
C ARG A 177 16.10 17.02 -17.09
N HIS A 178 16.23 17.89 -16.09
CA HIS A 178 17.11 19.05 -16.18
C HIS A 178 18.59 18.68 -16.31
N ARG A 179 19.05 17.63 -15.60
CA ARG A 179 20.44 17.13 -15.75
C ARG A 179 20.69 16.45 -17.10
N GLN A 180 19.69 15.75 -17.65
CA GLN A 180 19.79 15.11 -18.97
C GLN A 180 19.67 16.12 -20.11
N GLY A 181 18.86 17.17 -19.96
CA GLY A 181 18.75 18.27 -20.93
C GLY A 181 19.90 19.28 -20.87
N ALA A 182 20.65 19.30 -19.76
CA ALA A 182 21.88 20.09 -19.61
C ALA A 182 23.16 19.29 -19.88
N ALA A 183 23.05 18.00 -20.26
CA ALA A 183 24.17 17.33 -20.88
C ALA A 183 24.41 18.04 -22.22
N PRO A 184 25.58 18.67 -22.46
CA PRO A 184 25.89 19.20 -23.78
C PRO A 184 25.67 18.06 -24.75
N ALA A 185 25.10 18.35 -25.93
CA ALA A 185 25.08 17.42 -27.05
C ALA A 185 26.50 16.90 -27.21
N ALA A 186 26.79 15.74 -26.61
CA ALA A 186 28.08 15.11 -26.70
C ALA A 186 28.21 14.85 -28.18
N ALA A 187 29.18 15.57 -28.78
CA ALA A 187 29.50 15.51 -30.18
C ALA A 187 29.34 14.06 -30.62
N VAL A 188 28.39 13.82 -31.54
CA VAL A 188 28.35 12.58 -32.29
C VAL A 188 29.78 12.44 -32.84
N PRO A 189 30.58 11.45 -32.40
CA PRO A 189 31.90 11.29 -32.97
C PRO A 189 31.68 11.01 -34.45
N LEU A 190 32.04 11.97 -35.30
CA LEU A 190 32.02 11.89 -36.76
C LEU A 190 33.11 10.92 -37.27
N ALA A 191 33.32 9.81 -36.55
CA ALA A 191 34.43 8.88 -36.73
C ALA A 191 33.96 7.43 -36.88
N ALA A 192 32.65 7.16 -36.97
CA ALA A 192 32.12 5.81 -37.12
C ALA A 192 31.05 5.67 -38.23
N VAL A 193 31.11 6.51 -39.26
CA VAL A 193 30.48 6.18 -40.55
C VAL A 193 31.58 5.65 -41.46
N THR A 194 32.01 4.43 -41.21
CA THR A 194 32.76 3.65 -42.19
C THR A 194 31.73 3.27 -43.27
N PHE A 195 31.78 3.94 -44.42
CA PHE A 195 31.08 3.46 -45.61
C PHE A 195 31.76 2.15 -46.01
N GLU A 196 31.12 1.03 -45.71
CA GLU A 196 31.49 -0.27 -46.25
C GLU A 196 31.11 -0.25 -47.74
N PHE A 197 32.12 -0.02 -48.59
CA PHE A 197 31.95 -0.14 -50.04
C PHE A 197 31.72 -1.61 -50.36
N PRO A 198 30.63 -1.97 -51.08
CA PRO A 198 30.47 -3.33 -51.58
C PRO A 198 31.65 -3.66 -52.50
N ASP A 199 32.27 -4.82 -52.31
CA ASP A 199 33.32 -5.30 -53.20
C ASP A 199 32.82 -5.32 -54.66
N PRO A 200 33.67 -4.94 -55.63
CA PRO A 200 33.31 -5.01 -57.04
C PRO A 200 32.96 -6.46 -57.42
N PRO A 201 31.93 -6.66 -58.27
CA PRO A 201 31.52 -8.00 -58.67
C PRO A 201 32.69 -8.73 -59.38
N PRO A 202 32.81 -10.05 -59.18
CA PRO A 202 33.86 -10.83 -59.83
C PRO A 202 33.70 -10.74 -61.35
N ALA A 203 34.83 -10.54 -62.04
CA ALA A 203 34.90 -10.49 -63.49
C ALA A 203 34.34 -11.77 -64.10
N ASP A 204 33.48 -11.60 -65.11
CA ASP A 204 32.82 -12.66 -65.86
C ASP A 204 33.82 -13.74 -66.30
N ALA A 205 33.57 -14.97 -65.86
CA ALA A 205 34.26 -16.14 -66.39
C ALA A 205 33.74 -16.41 -67.82
N PRO A 206 34.62 -16.77 -68.78
CA PRO A 206 34.21 -17.00 -70.16
C PRO A 206 33.28 -18.21 -70.30
N ASP A 207 32.23 -18.02 -71.11
CA ASP A 207 31.20 -19.00 -71.45
C ASP A 207 31.79 -20.36 -71.85
N ALA A 208 31.36 -21.41 -71.14
CA ALA A 208 31.60 -22.79 -71.56
C ALA A 208 30.58 -23.19 -72.65
N PRO A 209 30.99 -23.94 -73.69
CA PRO A 209 30.12 -24.31 -74.79
C PRO A 209 29.09 -25.36 -74.35
N ARG A 210 27.82 -25.15 -74.72
CA ARG A 210 26.73 -26.11 -74.49
C ARG A 210 26.86 -27.30 -75.45
N PRO A 211 26.79 -28.55 -74.97
CA PRO A 211 26.57 -29.70 -75.83
C PRO A 211 25.10 -29.78 -76.24
N GLY A 212 24.86 -30.19 -77.50
CA GLY A 212 23.54 -30.45 -78.08
C GLY A 212 22.96 -31.80 -77.72
#